data_AF-A0A8E0FNB5-F1
#
_entry.id   AF-A0A8E0FNB5-F1
#
_cell.length_a   1.000
_cell.length_b   1.000
_cell.length_c   1.000
_cell.angle_alpha   90.00
_cell.angle_beta   90.00
_cell.angle_gamma   90.00
#
_symmetry.space_group_name_H-M   'P 1'
#
loop_
_entity.id
_entity.type
_entity.pdbx_description
1 polymer ?
#
loop_
_entity_poly.entity_id
_entity_poly.type
_entity_poly.pdbx_seq_one_letter_code
_entity_poly.pdbx_strand_id
1 'polypeptide(L)' 'MSIQYPTIFSLGIKNLGQDTKYGSSFIVMTIIGGGIVTPVMGFVSDAAGNIPTAELLPALCFAVIFIFARFRSQTATN' A
#
# COMPACT_ATOMS: atom_id res chain seq x y z
N MET A 1 -5.24 0.20 10.84
CA MET A 1 -6.04 -0.13 9.64
C MET A 1 -6.99 0.98 9.19
N SER A 2 -7.63 1.75 10.07
CA SER A 2 -8.60 2.76 9.62
C SER A 2 -7.96 3.99 8.93
N ILE A 3 -6.82 4.50 9.38
CA ILE A 3 -6.26 5.77 8.86
C ILE A 3 -5.43 5.59 7.57
N GLN A 4 -4.80 4.44 7.35
CA GLN A 4 -3.79 4.28 6.29
C GLN A 4 -4.40 4.35 4.88
N TYR A 5 -5.46 3.60 4.62
CA TYR A 5 -6.11 3.60 3.31
C TYR A 5 -6.67 4.98 2.89
N PRO A 6 -7.49 5.68 3.71
CA PRO A 6 -7.96 7.01 3.34
C PRO A 6 -6.81 8.02 3.23
N THR A 7 -5.78 7.95 4.06
CA THR A 7 -4.60 8.84 3.92
C THR A 7 -3.84 8.58 2.61
N ILE A 8 -3.57 7.33 2.25
CA ILE A 8 -2.91 6.99 0.98
C ILE A 8 -3.77 7.42 -0.21
N PHE A 9 -5.09 7.22 -0.14
CA PHE A 9 -6.01 7.62 -1.21
C PHE A 9 -6.05 9.14 -1.37
N SER A 10 -6.29 9.88 -0.27
CA SER A 10 -6.34 11.35 -0.27
C SER A 10 -5.01 11.96 -0.70
N LEU A 11 -3.88 11.42 -0.25
CA LEU A 11 -2.56 11.86 -0.72
C LEU A 11 -2.38 11.50 -2.20
N GLY A 12 -2.72 10.26 -2.59
CA GLY A 12 -2.64 9.71 -3.94
C GLY A 12 -3.20 10.62 -5.00
N ILE A 13 -4.42 11.13 -4.78
CA ILE A 13 -5.16 11.96 -5.73
C ILE A 13 -5.04 13.47 -5.50
N LYS A 14 -4.30 13.91 -4.48
CA LYS A 14 -4.14 15.35 -4.18
C LYS A 14 -3.44 16.03 -5.37
N ASN A 15 -4.02 17.13 -5.85
CA ASN A 15 -3.53 17.94 -6.98
C ASN A 15 -3.55 17.25 -8.37
N LEU A 16 -4.34 16.19 -8.58
CA LEU A 16 -4.48 15.56 -9.90
C LEU A 16 -5.45 16.28 -10.87
N GLY A 17 -6.25 17.23 -10.39
CA GLY A 17 -7.18 17.98 -11.25
C GLY A 17 -8.14 17.07 -12.03
N GLN A 18 -8.17 17.20 -13.36
CA GLN A 18 -9.00 16.39 -14.26
C GLN A 18 -8.69 14.88 -14.21
N ASP A 19 -7.45 14.51 -13.86
CA ASP A 19 -7.00 13.12 -13.86
C ASP A 19 -7.37 12.37 -12.57
N THR A 20 -7.98 13.06 -11.60
CA THR A 20 -8.40 12.48 -10.31
C THR A 20 -9.28 11.23 -10.49
N LYS A 21 -10.15 11.21 -11.51
CA LYS A 21 -11.04 10.07 -11.80
C LYS A 21 -10.28 8.84 -12.28
N TYR A 22 -9.26 9.04 -13.13
CA TYR A 22 -8.41 7.94 -13.59
C TYR A 22 -7.44 7.50 -12.50
N GLY A 23 -6.81 8.44 -11.79
CA GLY A 23 -5.90 8.16 -10.68
C GLY A 23 -6.56 7.37 -9.54
N SER A 24 -7.76 7.76 -9.13
CA SER A 24 -8.54 7.00 -8.12
C SER A 24 -8.88 5.58 -8.59
N SER A 25 -9.20 5.40 -9.88
CA SER A 25 -9.49 4.07 -10.43
C SER A 25 -8.27 3.15 -10.33
N PHE A 26 -7.08 3.64 -10.62
CA PHE A 26 -5.84 2.86 -10.45
C PHE A 26 -5.55 2.53 -8.99
N ILE A 27 -5.78 3.47 -8.06
CA ILE A 27 -5.60 3.20 -6.63
C ILE A 27 -6.56 2.08 -6.17
N VAL A 28 -7.82 2.09 -6.62
CA VAL A 28 -8.77 1.03 -6.27
C VAL A 28 -8.37 -0.33 -6.86
N MET A 29 -7.82 -0.36 -8.09
CA MET A 29 -7.34 -1.61 -8.70
C MET A 29 -6.23 -2.28 -7.88
N THR A 30 -5.43 -1.52 -7.11
CA THR A 30 -4.38 -2.11 -6.25
C THR A 30 -4.91 -2.96 -5.09
N ILE A 31 -6.23 -2.98 -4.83
CA ILE A 31 -6.86 -3.94 -3.89
C ILE A 31 -6.55 -5.40 -4.27
N ILE A 32 -6.30 -5.69 -5.56
CA ILE A 32 -5.83 -7.00 -6.01
C ILE A 32 -4.56 -7.48 -5.28
N GLY A 33 -3.75 -6.56 -4.78
CA GLY A 33 -2.58 -6.86 -3.96
C GLY A 33 -2.92 -7.68 -2.71
N GLY A 34 -4.12 -7.54 -2.14
CA GLY A 34 -4.60 -8.38 -1.04
C GLY A 34 -4.79 -9.85 -1.46
N GLY A 35 -5.24 -10.08 -2.69
CA GLY A 35 -5.33 -11.42 -3.26
C GLY A 35 -3.96 -12.03 -3.58
N ILE A 36 -2.96 -11.19 -3.88
CA ILE A 36 -1.58 -11.63 -4.19
C ILE A 36 -0.77 -11.89 -2.91
N VAL A 37 -0.93 -11.07 -1.88
CA VAL A 37 -0.17 -11.20 -0.62
C VAL A 37 -0.54 -12.48 0.14
N THR A 38 -1.80 -12.92 0.04
CA THR A 38 -2.31 -14.13 0.72
C THR A 38 -1.58 -15.42 0.31
N PRO A 39 -1.47 -15.79 -0.98
CA PRO A 39 -0.71 -16.97 -1.40
C PRO A 39 0.80 -16.82 -1.15
N VAL A 40 1.35 -15.61 -1.25
CA VAL A 40 2.77 -15.36 -0.91
C VAL A 40 3.01 -15.61 0.58
N MET A 41 2.12 -15.15 1.45
CA MET A 41 2.20 -15.38 2.89
C MET A 41 2.09 -16.87 3.23
N GLY A 42 1.18 -17.60 2.56
CA GLY A 42 1.06 -19.06 2.67
C GLY A 42 2.34 -19.78 2.26
N PHE A 43 2.90 -19.43 1.10
CA PHE A 43 4.15 -20.01 0.62
C PHE A 43 5.33 -19.73 1.57
N VAL A 44 5.45 -18.49 2.08
CA VAL A 44 6.51 -18.13 3.04
C VAL A 44 6.33 -18.87 4.37
N SER A 45 5.09 -19.02 4.84
CA SER A 45 4.77 -19.80 6.04
C SER A 45 5.16 -21.26 5.88
N ASP A 46 4.81 -21.87 4.74
CA ASP A 46 5.10 -23.28 4.46
C ASP A 46 6.61 -23.51 4.26
N ALA A 47 7.31 -22.59 3.60
CA ALA A 47 8.75 -22.67 3.38
C ALA A 47 9.58 -22.44 4.66
N ALA A 48 9.12 -21.58 5.56
CA ALA A 48 9.80 -21.29 6.82
C ALA A 48 9.40 -22.25 7.96
N GLY A 49 8.33 -23.03 7.77
CA GLY A 49 7.82 -24.00 8.76
C GLY A 49 7.27 -23.36 10.03
N ASN A 50 7.05 -22.04 10.04
CA ASN A 50 6.55 -21.31 11.20
C ASN A 50 5.77 -20.05 10.76
N ILE A 51 4.62 -19.80 11.40
CA ILE A 51 3.75 -18.64 11.14
C ILE A 51 4.42 -17.27 11.45
N PRO A 52 5.26 -17.11 12.49
CA PRO A 52 5.82 -15.80 12.85
C PRO A 52 6.70 -15.18 11.77
N THR A 53 7.39 -16.00 10.97
CA THR A 53 8.20 -15.48 9.85
C THR A 53 7.34 -14.96 8.70
N ALA A 54 6.12 -15.46 8.52
CA ALA A 54 5.21 -14.96 7.51
C ALA A 54 4.73 -13.53 7.83
N GLU A 55 4.70 -13.14 9.11
CA GLU A 55 4.37 -11.77 9.56
C GLU A 55 5.43 -10.72 9.16
N LEU A 56 6.64 -11.14 8.74
CA LEU A 56 7.62 -10.23 8.15
C LEU A 56 7.13 -9.63 6.83
N LEU A 57 6.24 -10.33 6.11
CA LEU A 57 5.68 -9.86 4.85
C LEU A 57 4.78 -8.63 5.06
N PRO A 58 3.78 -8.63 5.98
CA PRO A 58 3.10 -7.42 6.42
C PRO A 58 4.04 -6.32 6.93
N ALA A 59 5.07 -6.66 7.70
CA ALA A 59 6.02 -5.68 8.22
C ALA A 59 6.77 -4.95 7.08
N LEU A 60 7.16 -5.69 6.04
CA LEU A 60 7.80 -5.13 4.85
C LEU A 60 6.84 -4.22 4.07
N CYS A 61 5.56 -4.60 3.93
CA CYS A 61 4.54 -3.74 3.33
C CYS A 61 4.38 -2.41 4.10
N PHE A 62 4.40 -2.43 5.44
CA PHE A 62 4.37 -1.21 6.25
C PHE A 62 5.61 -0.34 6.07
N ALA A 63 6.79 -0.94 5.91
CA ALA A 63 8.01 -0.19 5.61
C ALA A 63 7.89 0.59 4.28
N VAL A 64 7.33 -0.04 3.23
CA VAL A 64 7.06 0.64 1.95
C VAL A 64 6.05 1.78 2.11
N ILE A 65 4.98 1.58 2.88
CA ILE A 65 3.99 2.63 3.18
C ILE A 65 4.65 3.80 3.94
N PHE A 66 5.55 3.51 4.87
CA PHE A 66 6.29 4.52 5.63
C PHE A 66 7.22 5.34 4.72
N ILE A 67 7.92 4.68 3.80
CA ILE A 67 8.74 5.35 2.78
C ILE A 67 7.86 6.25 1.91
N PHE A 68 6.71 5.76 1.43
CA PHE A 68 5.74 6.57 0.68
C PHE A 68 5.30 7.81 1.48
N ALA A 69 4.97 7.66 2.76
CA ALA A 69 4.57 8.76 3.62
C ALA A 69 5.69 9.81 3.80
N ARG A 70 6.95 9.35 3.90
CA ARG A 70 8.13 10.24 4.03
C ARG A 70 8.47 10.94 2.72
N PHE A 71 8.43 10.22 1.60
CA PHE A 71 8.72 10.75 0.26
C PHE A 71 7.62 11.66 -0.28
N ARG A 72 6.37 11.52 0.19
CA ARG A 72 5.25 12.41 -0.16
C ARG A 72 5.30 13.80 0.50
N SER A 73 6.51 14.34 0.68
CA SER A 73 6.76 15.77 0.84
C SER A 73 6.45 16.46 -0.51
N GLN A 74 5.17 16.51 -0.90
CA GLN A 74 4.76 17.31 -2.03
C GLN A 74 4.96 18.77 -1.65
N THR A 75 6.01 19.36 -2.20
CA THR A 75 6.18 20.80 -2.35
C THR A 75 4.83 21.36 -2.79
N ALA A 76 4.19 22.10 -1.89
CA ALA A 76 3.03 22.90 -2.21
C ALA A 76 3.49 24.00 -3.17
N THR A 77 3.59 23.68 -4.46
CA THR A 77 3.61 24.70 -5.51
C THR A 77 2.23 25.34 -5.50
N ASN A 78 2.20 26.52 -4.87
CA ASN A 78 1.18 27.54 -5.02
C ASN A 78 1.00 27.89 -6.50
#